data_AF-C4RIW8-F1
#
_entry.id   AF-C4RIW8-F1
#
_cell.length_a   1.000
_cell.length_b   1.000
_cell.length_c   1.000
_cell.angle_alpha   90.00
_cell.angle_beta   90.00
_cell.angle_gamma   90.00
#
_symmetry.space_group_name_H-M   'P 1'
#
loop_
_entity.id
_entity.type
_entity.pdbx_description
1 polymer ?
#
loop_
_entity_poly.entity_id
_entity_poly.type
_entity_poly.pdbx_seq_one_letter_code
_entity_poly.pdbx_strand_id
1 'polypeptide(L)'
;MGRLPGAAPPARPGRGVPQPRPGPVAGEGVMAEIGARTWVVSGGRVPFPSHGPEPGFTGFDQLCVLNATDREAELALDFYYEDADPAGPYRLLVGGRRIRHIRVNDLIDPEAVLLDRPYGCVLRSPVPVVVQFLRQDTRLPGTVALTGTMAYPA
;
A
#
# COMPACT_ATOMS: atom_id res chain seq x y z
N MET A 1 -36.62 84.01 0.48
CA MET A 1 -36.14 83.10 -0.59
C MET A 1 -34.89 82.39 -0.10
N GLY A 2 -35.06 81.22 0.54
CA GLY A 2 -33.98 80.44 1.11
C GLY A 2 -33.28 79.58 0.04
N ARG A 3 -31.95 79.65 -0.01
CA ARG A 3 -31.11 78.86 -0.92
C ARG A 3 -31.06 77.39 -0.48
N LEU A 4 -31.22 76.48 -1.43
CA LEU A 4 -31.06 75.02 -1.28
C LEU A 4 -29.62 74.67 -0.87
N PRO A 5 -29.39 73.66 0.00
CA PRO A 5 -28.05 73.19 0.34
C PRO A 5 -27.41 72.42 -0.82
N GLY A 6 -26.13 72.71 -1.09
CA GLY A 6 -25.33 72.12 -2.16
C GLY A 6 -25.01 70.64 -1.95
N ALA A 7 -24.86 69.92 -3.06
CA ALA A 7 -24.61 68.49 -3.13
C ALA A 7 -23.29 68.06 -2.46
N ALA A 8 -23.31 66.88 -1.84
CA ALA A 8 -22.14 66.24 -1.25
C ALA A 8 -21.12 65.80 -2.33
N PRO A 9 -19.81 65.86 -2.05
CA PRO A 9 -18.78 65.45 -3.01
C PRO A 9 -18.72 63.92 -3.20
N PRO A 10 -18.26 63.43 -4.36
CA PRO A 10 -18.23 62.00 -4.67
C PRO A 10 -17.21 61.24 -3.81
N ALA A 11 -17.57 60.00 -3.47
CA ALA A 11 -16.72 59.08 -2.72
C ALA A 11 -15.43 58.74 -3.49
N ARG A 12 -14.31 58.66 -2.77
CA ARG A 12 -13.00 58.27 -3.34
C ARG A 12 -13.02 56.79 -3.78
N PRO A 13 -12.38 56.42 -4.90
CA PRO A 13 -12.30 55.02 -5.30
C PRO A 13 -11.48 54.22 -4.29
N GLY A 14 -12.02 53.08 -3.86
CA GLY A 14 -11.40 52.15 -2.94
C GLY A 14 -10.09 51.59 -3.49
N ARG A 15 -9.07 51.48 -2.62
CA ARG A 15 -7.79 50.84 -2.92
C ARG A 15 -8.06 49.36 -3.22
N GLY A 16 -7.89 48.94 -4.47
CA GLY A 16 -7.99 47.54 -4.86
C GLY A 16 -7.00 46.68 -4.08
N VAL A 17 -7.46 45.56 -3.54
CA VAL A 17 -6.61 44.56 -2.89
C VAL A 17 -5.71 43.94 -3.97
N PRO A 18 -4.38 43.93 -3.81
CA PRO A 18 -3.51 43.27 -4.78
C PRO A 18 -3.81 41.77 -4.78
N GLN A 19 -4.16 41.21 -5.94
CA GLN A 19 -4.22 39.76 -6.06
C GLN A 19 -2.79 39.19 -5.94
N PRO A 20 -2.58 38.10 -5.18
CA PRO A 20 -1.29 37.46 -5.10
C PRO A 20 -0.91 36.95 -6.49
N ARG A 21 0.30 37.30 -6.95
CA ARG A 21 0.87 36.75 -8.17
C ARG A 21 0.99 35.23 -7.99
N PRO A 22 0.60 34.41 -8.98
CA PRO A 22 0.85 32.97 -8.90
C PRO A 22 2.36 32.77 -8.73
N GLY A 23 2.74 32.02 -7.69
CA GLY A 23 4.12 31.63 -7.47
C GLY A 23 4.65 30.81 -8.65
N PRO A 24 5.98 30.62 -8.75
CA PRO A 24 6.56 29.81 -9.80
C PRO A 24 5.89 28.43 -9.78
N VAL A 25 5.30 28.04 -10.91
CA VAL A 25 4.84 26.66 -11.12
C VAL A 25 6.10 25.81 -10.99
N ALA A 26 6.22 25.08 -9.89
CA ALA A 26 7.31 24.14 -9.70
C ALA A 26 7.33 23.26 -10.94
N GLY A 27 8.46 23.26 -11.65
CA GLY A 27 8.65 22.39 -12.81
C GLY A 27 8.30 20.95 -12.44
N GLU A 28 7.92 20.16 -13.44
CA GLU A 28 7.77 18.71 -13.35
C GLU A 28 9.08 18.08 -12.84
N GLY A 29 9.29 18.18 -11.53
CA GLY A 29 10.31 17.42 -10.84
C GLY A 29 9.89 15.98 -11.00
N VAL A 30 10.79 15.17 -11.54
CA VAL A 30 10.72 13.71 -11.51
C VAL A 30 10.22 13.34 -10.11
N MET A 31 8.95 12.93 -10.01
CA MET A 31 8.42 12.51 -8.72
C MET A 31 9.30 11.36 -8.27
N ALA A 32 9.87 11.46 -7.07
CA ALA A 32 10.62 10.35 -6.50
C ALA A 32 9.69 9.12 -6.49
N GLU A 33 10.07 8.06 -7.21
CA GLU A 33 9.27 6.84 -7.27
C GLU A 33 9.13 6.29 -5.83
N ILE A 34 7.90 6.14 -5.34
CA ILE A 34 7.64 5.70 -3.96
C ILE A 34 7.84 4.19 -3.85
N GLY A 35 8.72 3.76 -2.95
CA GLY A 35 8.92 2.36 -2.60
C GLY A 35 10.24 1.76 -3.11
N ALA A 36 10.28 0.43 -3.18
CA ALA A 36 11.46 -0.33 -3.62
C ALA A 36 11.04 -1.44 -4.59
N ARG A 37 12.01 -2.02 -5.30
CA ARG A 37 11.79 -3.08 -6.29
C ARG A 37 11.98 -4.48 -5.73
N THR A 38 12.67 -4.62 -4.59
CA THR A 38 12.84 -5.89 -3.87
C THR A 38 12.41 -5.71 -2.42
N TRP A 39 11.59 -6.64 -1.92
CA TRP A 39 11.10 -6.64 -0.56
C TRP A 39 11.27 -8.02 0.06
N VAL A 40 11.63 -8.05 1.35
CA VAL A 40 11.92 -9.30 2.07
C VAL A 40 11.08 -9.35 3.34
N VAL A 41 10.49 -10.52 3.60
CA VAL A 41 9.89 -10.87 4.90
C VAL A 41 10.59 -12.13 5.38
N SER A 42 11.24 -12.06 6.54
CA SER A 42 12.03 -13.17 7.07
C SER A 42 11.28 -14.12 8.00
N GLY A 43 10.05 -13.76 8.44
CA GLY A 43 9.35 -14.43 9.54
C GLY A 43 7.88 -14.76 9.26
N GLY A 44 7.61 -15.51 8.20
CA GLY A 44 6.29 -16.04 7.87
C GLY A 44 6.03 -17.42 8.47
N ARG A 45 4.76 -17.73 8.70
CA ARG A 45 4.21 -19.02 9.15
C ARG A 45 2.69 -18.87 9.17
N VAL A 46 2.02 -19.35 8.13
CA VAL A 46 0.56 -19.27 8.05
C VAL A 46 -0.07 -20.02 9.22
N PRO A 47 -0.91 -19.37 10.06
CA PRO A 47 -1.52 -20.03 11.21
C PRO A 47 -2.47 -21.16 10.81
N PHE A 48 -2.30 -22.34 11.41
CA PHE A 48 -3.19 -23.48 11.27
C PHE A 48 -3.23 -24.28 12.59
N PRO A 49 -4.34 -24.93 12.96
CA PRO A 49 -5.67 -24.86 12.35
C PRO A 49 -6.36 -23.51 12.62
N SER A 50 -7.41 -23.18 11.85
CA SER A 50 -8.23 -21.99 12.12
C SER A 50 -9.47 -22.36 12.92
N HIS A 51 -9.96 -21.46 13.78
CA HIS A 51 -11.22 -21.63 14.51
C HIS A 51 -12.16 -20.44 14.31
N GLY A 52 -13.46 -20.72 14.20
CA GLY A 52 -14.51 -19.72 14.01
C GLY A 52 -15.18 -19.81 12.63
N PRO A 53 -16.17 -18.95 12.35
CA PRO A 53 -16.88 -18.97 11.08
C PRO A 53 -15.99 -18.48 9.91
N GLU A 54 -15.86 -19.31 8.88
CA GLU A 54 -15.18 -18.94 7.65
C GLU A 54 -16.03 -17.97 6.80
N PRO A 55 -15.40 -17.11 5.97
CA PRO A 55 -13.96 -16.94 5.76
C PRO A 55 -13.33 -15.88 6.69
N GLY A 56 -14.12 -15.22 7.54
CA GLY A 56 -13.66 -14.11 8.37
C GLY A 56 -12.63 -14.52 9.43
N PHE A 57 -12.75 -15.74 9.95
CA PHE A 57 -11.88 -16.27 10.99
C PHE A 57 -10.89 -17.34 10.50
N THR A 58 -10.64 -17.39 9.18
CA THR A 58 -9.50 -18.16 8.66
C THR A 58 -8.22 -17.40 9.00
N GLY A 59 -7.27 -18.08 9.66
CA GLY A 59 -5.94 -17.55 9.93
C GLY A 59 -5.15 -17.41 8.63
N PHE A 60 -4.44 -16.30 8.45
CA PHE A 60 -3.70 -16.04 7.22
C PHE A 60 -2.43 -15.23 7.48
N ASP A 61 -1.48 -15.41 6.59
CA ASP A 61 -0.45 -14.41 6.31
C ASP A 61 -0.81 -13.69 4.99
N GLN A 62 -0.55 -12.39 4.92
CA GLN A 62 -0.91 -11.55 3.77
C GLN A 62 0.17 -10.52 3.48
N LEU A 63 0.47 -10.32 2.19
CA LEU A 63 1.24 -9.19 1.69
C LEU A 63 0.29 -8.13 1.11
N CYS A 64 0.35 -6.91 1.63
CA CYS A 64 -0.34 -5.75 1.07
C CYS A 64 0.66 -4.97 0.21
N VAL A 65 0.45 -4.94 -1.10
CA VAL A 65 1.35 -4.29 -2.06
C VAL A 65 0.67 -3.06 -2.65
N LEU A 66 1.24 -1.88 -2.41
CA LEU A 66 0.83 -0.62 -3.02
C LEU A 66 1.73 -0.30 -4.20
N ASN A 67 1.15 -0.23 -5.39
CA ASN A 67 1.79 0.33 -6.58
C ASN A 67 1.29 1.77 -6.78
N ALA A 68 2.11 2.73 -6.35
CA ALA A 68 1.83 4.16 -6.50
C ALA A 68 2.25 4.72 -7.88
N THR A 69 2.81 3.88 -8.76
CA THR A 69 3.21 4.27 -10.10
C THR A 69 2.04 4.22 -11.09
N ASP A 70 2.25 4.74 -12.30
CA ASP A 70 1.24 4.72 -13.36
C ASP A 70 1.28 3.44 -14.22
N ARG A 71 2.23 2.53 -13.95
CA ARG A 71 2.45 1.32 -14.73
C ARG A 71 1.94 0.10 -13.98
N GLU A 72 1.33 -0.83 -14.70
CA GLU A 72 1.08 -2.18 -14.16
C GLU A 72 2.40 -2.89 -13.85
N ALA A 73 2.41 -3.67 -12.78
CA ALA A 73 3.56 -4.41 -12.30
C ALA A 73 3.22 -5.90 -12.20
N GLU A 74 3.93 -6.74 -12.94
CA GLU A 74 3.94 -8.19 -12.71
C GLU A 74 5.00 -8.52 -11.66
N LEU A 75 4.55 -8.85 -10.45
CA LEU A 75 5.40 -9.22 -9.34
C LEU A 75 5.83 -10.67 -9.44
N ALA A 76 7.02 -10.98 -8.94
CA ALA A 76 7.50 -12.33 -8.69
C ALA A 76 7.70 -12.51 -7.19
N LEU A 77 7.04 -13.48 -6.59
CA LEU A 77 7.14 -13.80 -5.18
C LEU A 77 7.73 -15.20 -5.03
N ASP A 78 8.79 -15.34 -4.24
CA ASP A 78 9.45 -16.61 -3.95
C ASP A 78 9.41 -16.88 -2.44
N PHE A 79 9.16 -18.12 -2.04
CA PHE A 79 9.16 -18.56 -0.64
C PHE A 79 10.37 -19.47 -0.38
N TYR A 80 10.96 -19.35 0.80
CA TYR A 80 12.12 -20.11 1.26
C TYR A 80 11.74 -20.80 2.56
N TYR A 81 12.04 -22.09 2.66
CA TYR A 81 11.79 -22.90 3.84
C TYR A 81 13.10 -23.35 4.49
N GLU A 82 13.03 -23.88 5.70
CA GLU A 82 14.21 -24.34 6.44
C GLU A 82 14.83 -25.62 5.84
N ASP A 83 14.00 -26.42 5.18
CA ASP A 83 14.25 -27.82 4.84
C ASP A 83 13.62 -28.23 3.49
N ALA A 84 13.41 -27.28 2.59
CA ALA A 84 12.99 -27.53 1.21
C ALA A 84 13.54 -26.48 0.24
N ASP A 85 13.58 -26.83 -1.04
CA ASP A 85 13.91 -25.88 -2.10
C ASP A 85 12.90 -24.72 -2.13
N PRO A 86 13.29 -23.54 -2.66
CA PRO A 86 12.38 -22.40 -2.76
C PRO A 86 11.17 -22.69 -3.64
N ALA A 87 9.99 -22.28 -3.18
CA ALA A 87 8.74 -22.38 -3.94
C ALA A 87 8.48 -21.05 -4.68
N GLY A 88 8.23 -21.13 -6.00
CA GLY A 88 7.97 -19.97 -6.83
C GLY A 88 8.66 -20.03 -8.21
N PRO A 89 8.63 -18.92 -8.98
CA PRO A 89 8.00 -17.65 -8.63
C PRO A 89 6.47 -17.68 -8.80
N TYR A 90 5.75 -17.23 -7.78
CA TYR A 90 4.33 -16.89 -7.89
C TYR A 90 4.19 -15.56 -8.64
N ARG A 91 3.44 -15.54 -9.75
CA ARG A 91 3.25 -14.35 -10.60
C ARG A 91 1.97 -13.61 -10.26
N LEU A 92 2.09 -12.32 -9.92
CA LEU A 92 0.97 -11.52 -9.40
C LEU A 92 0.94 -10.12 -10.03
N LEU A 93 -0.14 -9.77 -10.73
CA LEU A 93 -0.33 -8.44 -11.32
C LEU A 93 -0.84 -7.40 -10.31
N VAL A 94 -0.22 -6.22 -10.27
CA VAL A 94 -0.73 -5.06 -9.54
C VAL A 94 -0.79 -3.86 -10.48
N GLY A 95 -2.00 -3.42 -10.80
CA GLY A 95 -2.22 -2.26 -11.65
C GLY A 95 -1.57 -0.98 -11.10
N GLY A 96 -1.29 -0.03 -11.99
CA GLY A 96 -0.83 1.30 -11.58
C GLY A 96 -1.87 2.01 -10.72
N ARG A 97 -1.43 2.77 -9.71
CA ARG A 97 -2.27 3.45 -8.72
C ARG A 97 -3.28 2.50 -8.05
N ARG A 98 -2.85 1.28 -7.72
CA ARG A 98 -3.68 0.27 -7.04
C ARG A 98 -2.94 -0.36 -5.87
N ILE A 99 -3.73 -0.93 -4.97
CA ILE A 99 -3.26 -1.82 -3.91
C ILE A 99 -3.76 -3.23 -4.22
N ARG A 100 -2.94 -4.25 -3.91
CA ARG A 100 -3.34 -5.66 -3.95
C ARG A 100 -3.02 -6.32 -2.62
N HIS A 101 -4.00 -7.03 -2.07
CA HIS A 101 -3.83 -7.87 -0.90
C HIS A 101 -3.66 -9.32 -1.36
N ILE A 102 -2.51 -9.91 -1.06
CA ILE A 102 -2.14 -11.26 -1.49
C ILE A 102 -2.11 -12.13 -0.24
N ARG A 103 -3.12 -12.97 -0.06
CA ARG A 103 -3.12 -13.98 1.00
C ARG A 103 -2.20 -15.11 0.59
N VAL A 104 -1.27 -15.46 1.47
CA VAL A 104 -0.30 -16.52 1.25
C VAL A 104 -1.00 -17.87 1.11
N ASN A 105 -2.07 -18.08 1.88
CA ASN A 105 -2.89 -19.29 1.85
C ASN A 105 -3.55 -19.56 0.48
N ASP A 106 -3.75 -18.52 -0.34
CA ASP A 106 -4.45 -18.61 -1.62
C ASP A 106 -3.47 -18.89 -2.79
N LEU A 107 -2.16 -18.95 -2.50
CA LEU A 107 -1.11 -19.21 -3.48
C LEU A 107 -0.97 -20.71 -3.73
N ILE A 108 -1.40 -21.16 -4.92
CA ILE A 108 -1.44 -22.58 -5.29
C ILE A 108 -0.66 -22.96 -6.57
N ASP A 109 -0.19 -21.96 -7.33
CA ASP A 109 0.54 -22.13 -8.59
C ASP A 109 1.86 -21.34 -8.50
N PRO A 110 3.05 -21.97 -8.58
CA PRO A 110 3.32 -23.33 -9.09
C PRO A 110 2.95 -24.48 -8.14
N GLU A 111 2.86 -24.21 -6.84
CA GLU A 111 2.45 -25.19 -5.83
C GLU A 111 1.80 -24.49 -4.64
N ALA A 112 1.08 -25.22 -3.80
CA ALA A 112 0.48 -24.67 -2.59
C ALA A 112 1.55 -24.33 -1.55
N VAL A 113 1.48 -23.11 -0.99
CA VAL A 113 2.33 -22.73 0.15
C VAL A 113 1.98 -23.61 1.37
N LEU A 114 3.01 -24.09 2.05
CA LEU A 114 2.86 -25.03 3.17
C LEU A 114 2.39 -24.30 4.43
N LEU A 115 1.21 -24.67 4.92
CA LEU A 115 0.62 -24.11 6.14
C LEU A 115 1.37 -24.61 7.39
N ASP A 116 1.33 -23.83 8.48
CA ASP A 116 2.03 -24.07 9.75
C ASP A 116 3.56 -24.28 9.65
N ARG A 117 4.16 -24.03 8.48
CA ARG A 117 5.61 -24.14 8.27
C ARG A 117 6.25 -22.75 8.29
N PRO A 118 7.37 -22.55 9.01
CA PRO A 118 8.19 -21.34 8.87
C PRO A 118 8.61 -21.09 7.44
N TYR A 119 8.55 -19.84 7.02
CA TYR A 119 9.09 -19.42 5.74
C TYR A 119 9.65 -18.00 5.78
N GLY A 120 10.59 -17.72 4.89
CA GLY A 120 10.88 -16.37 4.43
C GLY A 120 10.32 -16.16 3.02
N CYS A 121 10.09 -14.92 2.59
CA CYS A 121 9.74 -14.66 1.20
C CYS A 121 10.41 -13.40 0.65
N VAL A 122 10.64 -13.42 -0.66
CA VAL A 122 11.22 -12.33 -1.44
C VAL A 122 10.24 -11.95 -2.54
N LEU A 123 9.83 -10.67 -2.55
CA LEU A 123 8.98 -10.10 -3.58
C LEU A 123 9.80 -9.16 -4.46
N ARG A 124 9.77 -9.42 -5.77
CA ARG A 124 10.42 -8.61 -6.80
C ARG A 124 9.38 -7.92 -7.67
N SER A 125 9.62 -6.66 -8.01
CA SER A 125 8.74 -5.82 -8.81
C SER A 125 9.52 -5.06 -9.89
N PRO A 126 8.99 -4.95 -11.12
CA PRO A 126 9.61 -4.14 -12.18
C PRO A 126 9.52 -2.62 -11.93
N VAL A 127 8.63 -2.18 -11.02
CA VAL A 127 8.44 -0.78 -10.62
C VAL A 127 8.52 -0.65 -9.09
N PRO A 128 8.87 0.50 -8.52
CA PRO A 128 8.85 0.68 -7.08
C PRO A 128 7.44 0.51 -6.51
N VAL A 129 7.33 -0.37 -5.52
CA VAL A 129 6.10 -0.65 -4.77
C VAL A 129 6.39 -0.56 -3.29
N VAL A 130 5.37 -0.41 -2.46
CA VAL A 130 5.47 -0.49 -0.99
C VAL A 130 4.81 -1.76 -0.52
N VAL A 131 5.47 -2.52 0.36
CA VAL A 131 4.98 -3.82 0.84
C VAL A 131 4.86 -3.85 2.35
N GLN A 132 3.67 -4.20 2.84
CA GLN A 132 3.40 -4.49 4.24
C GLN A 132 3.07 -5.98 4.39
N PHE A 133 3.51 -6.58 5.49
CA PHE A 133 3.11 -7.92 5.92
C PHE A 133 2.10 -7.83 7.05
N LEU A 134 1.07 -8.69 7.00
CA LEU A 134 0.04 -8.83 8.02
C LEU A 134 -0.21 -10.30 8.31
N ARG A 135 -0.33 -10.66 9.58
CA ARG A 135 -0.84 -11.94 10.07
C ARG A 135 -2.15 -11.73 10.81
N GLN A 136 -3.11 -12.60 10.52
CA GLN A 136 -4.28 -12.84 11.37
C GLN A 136 -4.19 -14.26 11.92
N ASP A 137 -4.20 -14.41 13.24
CA ASP A 137 -4.14 -15.70 13.93
C ASP A 137 -5.43 -15.94 14.72
N THR A 138 -6.10 -17.03 14.38
CA THR A 138 -7.36 -17.49 14.98
C THR A 138 -7.25 -18.91 15.55
N ARG A 139 -6.02 -19.39 15.81
CA ARG A 139 -5.77 -20.72 16.40
C ARG A 139 -6.37 -20.90 17.80
N LEU A 140 -6.66 -19.81 18.50
CA LEU A 140 -7.35 -19.85 19.80
C LEU A 140 -8.84 -19.57 19.60
N PRO A 141 -9.75 -20.50 19.96
CA PRO A 141 -11.18 -20.30 19.81
C PRO A 141 -11.68 -19.01 20.47
N GLY A 142 -12.47 -18.23 19.73
CA GLY A 142 -13.02 -16.95 20.20
C GLY A 142 -12.01 -15.80 20.29
N THR A 143 -10.78 -15.99 19.82
CA THR A 143 -9.72 -14.98 19.85
C THR A 143 -9.22 -14.67 18.44
N VAL A 144 -8.96 -13.39 18.17
CA VAL A 144 -8.29 -12.93 16.95
C VAL A 144 -7.07 -12.11 17.35
N ALA A 145 -5.88 -12.55 16.95
CA ALA A 145 -4.66 -11.77 17.09
C ALA A 145 -4.22 -11.23 15.72
N LEU A 146 -3.85 -9.96 15.69
CA LEU A 146 -3.33 -9.29 14.49
C LEU A 146 -1.89 -8.85 14.73
N THR A 147 -1.03 -9.04 13.75
CA THR A 147 0.34 -8.55 13.77
C THR A 147 0.73 -8.06 12.39
N GLY A 148 1.36 -6.90 12.30
CA GLY A 148 1.82 -6.35 11.03
C GLY A 148 3.18 -5.69 11.15
N THR A 149 3.91 -5.70 10.04
CA THR A 149 5.21 -5.02 9.90
C THR A 149 5.39 -4.55 8.47
N MET A 150 6.24 -3.54 8.26
CA MET A 150 6.75 -3.26 6.92
C MET A 150 7.67 -4.41 6.51
N ALA A 151 7.57 -4.85 5.26
CA ALA A 151 8.61 -5.71 4.69
C ALA A 151 9.92 -4.90 4.61
N TYR A 152 11.06 -5.59 4.63
CA TYR A 152 12.36 -4.92 4.50
C TYR A 152 12.64 -4.58 3.03
N PRO A 153 12.91 -3.32 2.66
CA PRO A 153 13.34 -2.97 1.31
C PRO A 153 14.83 -3.31 1.13
N ALA A 154 15.16 -4.05 0.07
CA ALA A 154 16.52 -4.51 -0.26
C ALA A 154 17.06 -3.89 -1.55
#